data_AF-A0AAJ4DYE7-F1
#
_entry.id   AF-A0AAJ4DYE7-F1
#
_cell.length_a   1.000
_cell.length_b   1.000
_cell.length_c   1.000
_cell.angle_alpha   90.00
_cell.angle_beta   90.00
_cell.angle_gamma   90.00
#
_symmetry.space_group_name_H-M   'P 1'
#
loop_
_entity.id
_entity.type
_entity.pdbx_description
1 polymer ?
#
loop_
_entity_poly.entity_id
_entity_poly.type
_entity_poly.pdbx_seq_one_letter_code
_entity_poly.pdbx_strand_id
1 'polypeptide(L)'
;MESEKTVETHYQKCQRFACSRKPSFIELLPKTVRQTRASIVGTYEWAINSRSPQKSKKLYLKLKKTLTRTALEKEVRRLESEIVLNEAVKEIQLNRQILVSKLLQELMLETKRLKKQVRLEQQKAIASKEQRVYKRSLKEPVQGQALLEKFNKYNGHVVSGGAYGQGKRS
;
A
#
# COMPACT_ATOMS: atom_id res chain seq x y z
N MET A 1 26.25 -41.56 6.27
CA MET A 1 25.36 -41.97 5.16
C MET A 1 23.89 -42.11 5.58
N GLU A 2 23.53 -42.58 6.79
CA GLU A 2 22.11 -42.61 7.22
C GLU A 2 21.54 -41.23 7.56
N SER A 3 22.35 -40.32 8.12
CA SER A 3 21.93 -38.94 8.44
C SER A 3 21.58 -38.12 7.19
N GLU A 4 22.33 -38.26 6.10
CA GLU A 4 22.10 -37.51 4.85
C GLU A 4 20.73 -37.84 4.22
N LYS A 5 20.32 -39.11 4.24
CA LYS A 5 19.01 -39.54 3.73
C LYS A 5 17.85 -38.96 4.54
N THR A 6 18.02 -38.76 5.86
CA THR A 6 16.99 -38.13 6.71
C THR A 6 16.87 -36.61 6.46
N VAL A 7 17.99 -35.95 6.18
CA VAL A 7 18.01 -34.51 5.86
C VAL A 7 17.38 -34.26 4.49
N GLU A 8 17.71 -35.09 3.50
CA GLU A 8 17.20 -34.96 2.13
C GLU A 8 15.67 -35.20 2.07
N THR A 9 15.18 -36.20 2.79
CA THR A 9 13.74 -36.46 2.90
C THR A 9 12.99 -35.37 3.65
N HIS A 10 13.58 -34.79 4.70
CA HIS A 10 13.04 -33.61 5.38
C HIS A 10 12.98 -32.39 4.43
N TYR A 11 14.06 -32.14 3.68
CA TYR A 11 14.12 -31.04 2.72
C TYR A 11 13.03 -31.16 1.66
N GLN A 12 12.82 -32.34 1.09
CA GLN A 12 11.74 -32.57 0.11
C GLN A 12 10.35 -32.35 0.72
N LYS A 13 10.10 -32.79 1.97
CA LYS A 13 8.84 -32.54 2.67
C LYS A 13 8.61 -31.04 2.90
N CYS A 14 9.64 -30.32 3.34
CA CYS A 14 9.60 -28.87 3.54
C CYS A 14 9.38 -28.12 2.21
N GLN A 15 10.02 -28.56 1.13
CA GLN A 15 9.82 -28.01 -0.21
C GLN A 15 8.38 -28.21 -0.68
N ARG A 16 7.82 -29.41 -0.54
CA ARG A 16 6.42 -29.69 -0.90
C ARG A 16 5.43 -28.85 -0.08
N PHE A 17 5.66 -28.73 1.22
CA PHE A 17 4.84 -27.88 2.10
C PHE A 17 4.92 -26.39 1.73
N ALA A 18 6.11 -25.90 1.40
CA ALA A 18 6.30 -24.51 0.99
C ALA A 18 5.65 -24.22 -0.39
N CYS A 19 5.74 -25.18 -1.32
CA CYS A 19 5.13 -25.08 -2.65
C CYS A 19 3.60 -25.33 -2.64
N SER A 20 3.05 -25.98 -1.61
CA SER A 20 1.59 -26.10 -1.46
C SER A 20 0.93 -24.78 -1.07
N ARG A 21 1.69 -23.83 -0.52
CA ARG A 21 1.23 -22.46 -0.26
C ARG A 21 1.28 -21.62 -1.53
N LYS A 22 0.36 -20.65 -1.65
CA LYS A 22 0.35 -19.73 -2.79
C LYS A 22 1.52 -18.73 -2.67
N PRO A 23 2.00 -18.17 -3.80
CA PRO A 23 2.99 -17.10 -3.78
C PRO A 23 2.60 -15.90 -2.92
N SER A 24 3.59 -15.20 -2.40
CA SER A 24 3.43 -14.03 -1.49
C SER A 24 2.70 -12.83 -2.11
N PHE A 25 2.56 -12.77 -3.43
CA PHE A 25 1.74 -11.75 -4.07
C PHE A 25 0.22 -12.04 -4.00
N ILE A 26 -0.17 -13.27 -3.62
CA ILE A 26 -1.56 -13.70 -3.41
C ILE A 26 -1.90 -13.78 -1.93
N GLU A 27 -1.06 -14.47 -1.15
CA GLU A 27 -1.31 -14.76 0.27
C GLU A 27 -0.21 -14.14 1.15
N LEU A 28 -0.58 -13.69 2.35
CA LEU A 28 0.41 -13.26 3.33
C LEU A 28 1.12 -14.48 3.91
N LEU A 29 2.35 -14.73 3.46
CA LEU A 29 3.15 -15.85 3.94
C LEU A 29 3.91 -15.52 5.24
N PRO A 30 3.95 -16.46 6.21
CA PRO A 30 4.87 -16.41 7.34
C PRO A 30 6.33 -16.28 6.87
N LYS A 31 7.17 -15.66 7.70
CA LYS A 31 8.59 -15.39 7.37
C LYS A 31 9.35 -16.67 7.01
N THR A 32 9.17 -17.73 7.79
CA THR A 32 9.80 -19.04 7.58
C THR A 32 9.43 -19.64 6.23
N VAL A 33 8.12 -19.72 5.93
CA VAL A 33 7.62 -20.23 4.64
C VAL A 33 8.15 -19.42 3.47
N ARG A 34 8.18 -18.09 3.60
CA ARG A 34 8.72 -17.21 2.55
C ARG A 34 10.21 -17.46 2.29
N GLN A 35 10.99 -17.66 3.34
CA GLN A 35 12.42 -17.99 3.23
C GLN A 35 12.63 -19.34 2.55
N THR A 36 11.87 -20.36 2.93
CA THR A 36 11.91 -21.68 2.27
C THR A 36 11.52 -21.57 0.80
N ARG A 37 10.49 -20.78 0.47
CA ARG A 37 10.15 -20.54 -0.94
C ARG A 37 11.29 -19.84 -1.68
N ALA A 38 11.91 -18.83 -1.07
CA ALA A 38 13.03 -18.12 -1.69
C ALA A 38 14.26 -19.01 -1.98
N SER A 39 14.43 -20.14 -1.29
CA SER A 39 15.49 -21.11 -1.60
C SER A 39 15.12 -22.11 -2.70
N ILE A 40 13.84 -22.22 -3.08
CA ILE A 40 13.36 -23.16 -4.09
C ILE A 40 13.38 -22.49 -5.47
N VAL A 41 14.25 -23.00 -6.34
CA VAL A 41 14.38 -22.55 -7.73
C VAL A 41 13.03 -22.63 -8.45
N GLY A 42 12.67 -21.58 -9.18
CA GLY A 42 11.42 -21.51 -9.94
C GLY A 42 10.23 -20.91 -9.20
N THR A 43 10.29 -20.76 -7.88
CA THR A 43 9.24 -20.03 -7.14
C THR A 43 9.31 -18.53 -7.41
N TYR A 44 8.18 -17.85 -7.22
CA TYR A 44 8.14 -16.39 -7.26
C TYR A 44 9.16 -15.72 -6.32
N GLU A 45 9.26 -16.19 -5.07
CA GLU A 45 10.15 -15.63 -4.05
C GLU A 45 11.63 -15.77 -4.41
N TRP A 46 11.99 -16.90 -5.03
CA TRP A 46 13.33 -17.09 -5.57
C TRP A 46 13.59 -16.17 -6.77
N ALA A 47 12.61 -16.08 -7.67
CA ALA A 47 12.72 -15.35 -8.93
C ALA A 47 12.92 -13.84 -8.75
N ILE A 48 12.24 -13.21 -7.77
CA ILE A 48 12.42 -11.77 -7.47
C ILE A 48 13.80 -11.44 -6.92
N ASN A 49 14.41 -12.37 -6.19
CA ASN A 49 15.76 -12.21 -5.61
C ASN A 49 16.87 -12.62 -6.58
N SER A 50 16.53 -13.35 -7.64
CA SER A 50 17.48 -13.83 -8.63
C SER A 50 18.03 -12.71 -9.51
N ARG A 51 19.22 -12.90 -10.07
CA ARG A 51 19.81 -11.93 -11.01
C ARG A 51 18.99 -11.88 -12.30
N SER A 52 18.80 -10.68 -12.85
CA SER A 52 18.11 -10.54 -14.13
C SER A 52 18.98 -11.10 -15.27
N PRO A 53 18.42 -11.89 -16.20
CA PRO A 53 19.18 -12.41 -17.33
C PRO A 53 19.71 -11.26 -18.21
N GLN A 54 21.02 -11.25 -18.51
CA GLN A 54 21.70 -10.12 -19.16
C GLN A 54 21.13 -9.75 -20.55
N LYS A 55 20.65 -10.73 -21.32
CA LYS A 55 20.18 -10.55 -22.71
C LYS A 55 18.66 -10.41 -22.85
N SER A 56 17.95 -10.02 -21.78
CA SER A 56 16.49 -10.11 -21.71
C SER A 56 15.71 -8.80 -21.91
N LYS A 57 16.40 -7.67 -22.14
CA LYS A 57 15.77 -6.34 -22.17
C LYS A 57 14.62 -6.22 -23.18
N LYS A 58 14.76 -6.81 -24.37
CA LYS A 58 13.69 -6.83 -25.40
C LYS A 58 12.44 -7.59 -24.91
N LEU A 59 12.65 -8.77 -24.32
CA LEU A 59 11.55 -9.59 -23.79
C LEU A 59 10.86 -8.88 -22.63
N TYR A 60 11.63 -8.31 -21.70
CA TYR A 60 11.10 -7.52 -20.59
C TYR A 60 10.20 -6.37 -21.09
N LEU A 61 10.67 -5.58 -22.06
CA LEU A 61 9.89 -4.48 -22.64
C LEU A 61 8.62 -4.96 -23.34
N LYS A 62 8.69 -6.10 -24.05
CA LYS A 62 7.52 -6.71 -24.68
C LYS A 62 6.49 -7.09 -23.62
N LEU A 63 6.91 -7.85 -22.59
CA LEU A 63 6.03 -8.28 -21.49
C LEU A 63 5.39 -7.08 -20.78
N LYS A 64 6.16 -6.02 -20.50
CA LYS A 64 5.67 -4.79 -19.87
C LYS A 64 4.60 -4.08 -20.67
N LYS A 65 4.68 -4.10 -22.00
CA LYS A 65 3.69 -3.48 -22.89
C LYS A 65 2.44 -4.33 -23.06
N THR A 66 2.59 -5.65 -23.12
CA THR A 66 1.51 -6.55 -23.52
C THR A 66 0.71 -7.14 -22.36
N LEU A 67 1.34 -7.36 -21.20
CA LEU A 67 0.72 -8.11 -20.12
C LEU A 67 0.22 -7.19 -19.02
N THR A 68 -1.05 -7.40 -18.66
CA THR A 68 -1.66 -6.80 -17.46
C THR A 68 -1.18 -7.52 -16.21
N ARG A 69 -1.38 -6.89 -15.04
CA ARG A 69 -1.06 -7.50 -13.74
C ARG A 69 -1.67 -8.90 -13.57
N THR A 70 -2.95 -9.06 -13.91
CA THR A 70 -3.65 -10.36 -13.77
C THR A 70 -3.08 -11.42 -14.72
N ALA A 71 -2.63 -11.02 -15.92
CA ALA A 71 -1.97 -11.92 -16.85
C ALA A 71 -0.60 -12.36 -16.33
N LEU A 72 0.18 -11.44 -15.74
CA LEU A 72 1.46 -11.76 -15.11
C LEU A 72 1.27 -12.72 -13.92
N GLU A 73 0.27 -12.50 -13.06
CA GLU A 73 -0.03 -13.39 -11.93
C GLU A 73 -0.41 -14.80 -12.36
N LYS A 74 -1.11 -14.95 -13.50
CA LYS A 74 -1.40 -16.27 -14.10
C LYS A 74 -0.15 -16.92 -14.66
N GLU A 75 0.69 -16.15 -15.35
CA GLU A 75 1.91 -16.65 -15.96
C GLU A 75 2.94 -17.09 -14.92
N VAL A 76 3.13 -16.33 -13.83
CA VAL A 76 4.03 -16.74 -12.72
C VAL A 76 3.59 -18.08 -12.13
N ARG A 77 2.28 -18.28 -11.93
CA ARG A 77 1.76 -19.54 -11.40
C ARG A 77 1.96 -20.70 -12.37
N ARG A 78 1.70 -20.47 -13.66
CA ARG A 78 1.91 -21.47 -14.71
C ARG A 78 3.37 -21.92 -14.73
N LEU A 79 4.29 -20.96 -14.75
CA LEU A 79 5.74 -21.22 -14.75
C LEU A 79 6.22 -21.85 -13.44
N GLU A 80 5.70 -21.43 -12.29
CA GLU A 80 6.05 -22.03 -11.00
C GLU A 80 5.63 -23.50 -10.95
N SER A 81 4.39 -23.83 -11.35
CA SER A 81 3.95 -25.23 -11.44
C SER A 81 4.80 -26.02 -12.44
N GLU A 82 5.11 -25.43 -13.59
CA GLU A 82 5.91 -26.09 -14.64
C GLU A 82 7.36 -26.31 -14.20
N ILE A 83 7.98 -25.38 -13.47
CA ILE A 83 9.38 -25.48 -13.05
C ILE A 83 9.53 -26.35 -11.79
N VAL A 84 8.64 -26.20 -10.82
CA VAL A 84 8.72 -26.92 -9.54
C VAL A 84 8.38 -28.41 -9.71
N LEU A 85 7.52 -28.76 -10.67
CA LEU A 85 7.10 -30.14 -10.91
C LEU A 85 7.95 -30.88 -11.96
N ASN A 86 8.79 -30.18 -12.72
CA ASN A 86 9.66 -30.81 -13.72
C ASN A 86 11.08 -31.00 -13.18
N GLU A 87 11.65 -32.18 -13.39
CA GLU A 87 13.05 -32.48 -13.05
C GLU A 87 14.04 -31.78 -14.00
N ALA A 88 13.68 -31.61 -15.28
CA ALA A 88 14.52 -30.97 -16.29
C ALA A 88 14.06 -29.53 -16.60
N VAL A 89 14.48 -28.58 -15.76
CA VAL A 89 14.13 -27.16 -15.92
C VAL A 89 14.90 -26.53 -17.09
N LYS A 90 14.18 -26.02 -18.10
CA LYS A 90 14.83 -25.30 -19.20
C LYS A 90 15.21 -23.89 -18.76
N GLU A 91 16.44 -23.47 -19.09
CA GLU A 91 16.95 -22.12 -18.76
C GLU A 91 16.02 -21.01 -19.28
N ILE A 92 15.40 -21.21 -20.45
CA ILE A 92 14.44 -20.27 -21.04
C ILE A 92 13.21 -20.06 -20.13
N GLN A 93 12.67 -21.14 -19.55
CA GLN A 93 11.53 -21.05 -18.62
C GLN A 93 11.94 -20.30 -17.35
N LEU A 94 13.12 -20.62 -16.83
CA LEU A 94 13.66 -19.99 -15.63
C LEU A 94 13.89 -18.49 -15.82
N ASN A 95 14.53 -18.11 -16.92
CA ASN A 95 14.74 -16.72 -17.31
C ASN A 95 13.41 -15.97 -17.48
N ARG A 96 12.41 -16.62 -18.10
CA ARG A 96 11.06 -16.05 -18.21
C ARG A 96 10.41 -15.87 -16.84
N GLN A 97 10.54 -16.84 -15.94
CA GLN A 97 9.98 -16.77 -14.59
C GLN A 97 10.58 -15.61 -13.78
N ILE A 98 11.89 -15.40 -13.87
CA ILE A 98 12.58 -14.25 -13.27
C ILE A 98 11.99 -12.93 -13.78
N LEU A 99 11.88 -12.78 -15.09
CA LEU A 99 11.40 -11.52 -15.70
C LEU A 99 9.96 -11.21 -15.36
N VAL A 100 9.07 -12.19 -15.49
CA VAL A 100 7.64 -12.03 -15.19
C VAL A 100 7.45 -11.71 -13.70
N SER A 101 8.16 -12.40 -12.81
CA SER A 101 8.08 -12.17 -11.36
C SER A 101 8.55 -10.78 -10.96
N LYS A 102 9.66 -10.30 -11.52
CA LYS A 102 10.17 -8.94 -11.27
C LYS A 102 9.25 -7.86 -11.81
N LEU A 103 8.74 -8.03 -13.02
CA LEU A 103 7.78 -7.10 -13.60
C LEU A 103 6.49 -7.01 -12.76
N LEU A 104 5.99 -8.16 -12.29
CA LEU A 104 4.85 -8.19 -11.38
C LEU A 104 5.14 -7.43 -10.08
N GLN A 105 6.32 -7.65 -9.49
CA GLN A 105 6.75 -6.94 -8.28
C GLN A 105 6.79 -5.43 -8.48
N GLU A 106 7.37 -4.96 -9.59
CA GLU A 106 7.44 -3.54 -9.95
C GLU A 106 6.04 -2.92 -10.06
N LEU A 107 5.12 -3.55 -10.79
CA LEU A 107 3.74 -3.08 -10.92
C LEU A 107 3.01 -3.01 -9.58
N MET A 108 3.24 -3.98 -8.69
CA MET A 108 2.67 -3.96 -7.35
C MET A 108 3.21 -2.81 -6.51
N LEU A 109 4.51 -2.51 -6.60
CA LEU A 109 5.15 -1.39 -5.90
C LEU A 109 4.67 -0.04 -6.44
N GLU A 110 4.56 0.11 -7.77
CA GLU A 110 4.00 1.31 -8.41
C GLU A 110 2.55 1.54 -7.96
N THR A 111 1.72 0.49 -7.97
CA THR A 111 0.32 0.58 -7.50
C THR A 111 0.24 1.04 -6.03
N LYS A 112 1.13 0.53 -5.16
CA LYS A 112 1.19 0.95 -3.75
C LYS A 112 1.61 2.42 -3.61
N ARG A 113 2.58 2.87 -4.39
CA ARG A 113 3.06 4.26 -4.40
C ARG A 113 1.96 5.22 -4.86
N LEU A 114 1.29 4.91 -5.98
CA LEU A 114 0.18 5.71 -6.51
C LEU A 114 -0.97 5.82 -5.49
N LYS A 115 -1.36 4.70 -4.86
CA LYS A 115 -2.39 4.72 -3.80
C LYS A 115 -2.00 5.62 -2.62
N LYS A 116 -0.73 5.62 -2.22
CA LYS A 116 -0.23 6.49 -1.15
C LYS A 116 -0.29 7.97 -1.56
N GLN A 117 0.10 8.28 -2.80
CA GLN A 117 0.08 9.65 -3.32
C GLN A 117 -1.35 10.19 -3.42
N VAL A 118 -2.28 9.42 -3.99
CA VAL A 118 -3.70 9.80 -4.09
C VAL A 118 -4.30 10.09 -2.71
N ARG A 119 -4.00 9.27 -1.70
CA ARG A 119 -4.45 9.51 -0.32
C ARG A 119 -3.91 10.83 0.25
N LEU A 120 -2.63 11.13 -0.01
CA LEU A 120 -2.01 12.36 0.45
C LEU A 120 -2.62 13.59 -0.23
N GLU A 121 -2.88 13.51 -1.53
CA GLU A 121 -3.54 14.57 -2.29
C GLU A 121 -4.98 14.80 -1.82
N GLN A 122 -5.72 13.73 -1.54
CA GLN A 122 -7.06 13.81 -0.94
C GLN A 122 -7.03 14.50 0.43
N GLN A 123 -6.09 14.15 1.30
CA GLN A 123 -5.93 14.79 2.61
C GLN A 123 -5.62 16.29 2.48
N LYS A 124 -4.72 16.67 1.57
CA LYS A 124 -4.42 18.08 1.28
C LYS A 124 -5.63 18.84 0.75
N ALA A 125 -6.42 18.21 -0.12
CA ALA A 125 -7.64 18.80 -0.65
C ALA A 125 -8.68 19.07 0.46
N ILE A 126 -8.86 18.12 1.39
CA ILE A 126 -9.76 18.28 2.55
C ILE A 126 -9.28 19.41 3.45
N ALA A 127 -8.01 19.39 3.87
CA ALA A 127 -7.44 20.43 4.73
C ALA A 127 -7.52 21.82 4.08
N SER A 128 -7.30 21.94 2.77
CA SER A 128 -7.44 23.22 2.06
C SER A 128 -8.89 23.72 2.00
N LYS A 129 -9.88 22.81 1.92
CA LYS A 129 -11.30 23.16 2.00
C LYS A 129 -11.67 23.63 3.40
N GLU A 130 -11.24 22.93 4.44
CA GLU A 130 -11.46 23.32 5.83
C GLU A 130 -10.88 24.70 6.14
N GLN A 131 -9.65 24.97 5.67
CA GLN A 131 -9.05 26.30 5.81
C GLN A 131 -9.84 27.39 5.06
N ARG A 132 -10.41 27.09 3.90
CA ARG A 132 -11.28 28.04 3.17
C ARG A 132 -12.58 28.31 3.92
N VAL A 133 -13.19 27.27 4.51
CA VAL A 133 -14.40 27.41 5.35
C VAL A 133 -14.07 28.25 6.58
N TYR A 134 -12.99 27.95 7.29
CA TYR A 134 -12.54 28.73 8.45
C TYR A 134 -12.26 30.20 8.11
N LYS A 135 -11.59 30.47 6.98
CA LYS A 135 -11.36 31.86 6.52
C LYS A 135 -12.64 32.58 6.13
N ARG A 136 -13.67 31.87 5.66
CA ARG A 136 -15.00 32.46 5.39
C ARG A 136 -15.75 32.74 6.68
N SER A 137 -15.73 31.83 7.65
CA SER A 137 -16.38 32.05 8.95
C SER A 137 -15.76 33.21 9.75
N LEU A 138 -14.48 33.53 9.53
CA LEU A 138 -13.85 34.72 10.10
C LEU A 138 -14.26 36.05 9.42
N LYS A 139 -14.78 36.00 8.18
CA LYS A 139 -15.19 37.17 7.40
C LYS A 139 -16.69 37.46 7.46
N GLU A 140 -17.49 36.47 7.83
CA GLU A 140 -18.91 36.68 8.12
C GLU A 140 -19.01 37.34 9.50
N PRO A 141 -19.50 38.59 9.62
CA PRO A 141 -19.82 39.13 10.92
C PRO A 141 -20.87 38.22 11.51
N VAL A 142 -20.53 37.55 12.62
CA VAL A 142 -21.47 36.77 13.41
C VAL A 142 -22.69 37.66 13.60
N GLN A 143 -23.90 37.19 13.29
CA GLN A 143 -25.12 38.01 13.41
C GLN A 143 -25.22 38.73 14.77
N GLY A 144 -24.61 38.18 15.83
CA GLY A 144 -24.42 38.82 17.13
C GLY A 144 -23.59 40.11 17.14
N GLN A 145 -22.54 40.26 16.34
CA GLN A 145 -21.75 41.50 16.24
C GLN A 145 -22.52 42.62 15.52
N ALA A 146 -23.25 42.30 14.45
CA ALA A 146 -24.11 43.27 13.77
C ALA A 146 -25.32 43.70 14.64
N LEU A 147 -25.83 42.80 15.49
CA LEU A 147 -26.84 43.12 16.50
C LEU A 147 -26.26 43.96 17.64
N LEU A 148 -25.01 43.71 18.07
CA LEU A 148 -24.33 44.47 19.11
C LEU A 148 -23.97 45.89 18.65
N GLU A 149 -23.50 46.06 17.41
CA GLU A 149 -23.28 47.38 16.81
C GLU A 149 -24.59 48.15 16.65
N LYS A 150 -25.67 47.49 16.23
CA LYS A 150 -27.01 48.12 16.20
C LYS A 150 -27.49 48.49 17.60
N PHE A 151 -27.33 47.61 18.60
CA PHE A 151 -27.69 47.90 19.99
C PHE A 151 -26.91 49.09 20.54
N ASN A 152 -25.59 49.13 20.37
CA ASN A 152 -24.75 50.24 20.84
C ASN A 152 -25.05 51.55 20.09
N LYS A 153 -25.42 51.49 18.82
CA LYS A 153 -25.81 52.68 18.03
C LYS A 153 -27.16 53.26 18.47
N TYR A 154 -28.09 52.43 18.94
CA TYR A 154 -29.40 52.88 19.45
C TYR A 154 -29.41 53.15 20.96
N ASN A 155 -28.54 52.51 21.74
CA ASN A 155 -28.47 52.65 23.20
C ASN A 155 -27.28 53.48 23.70
N GLY A 156 -26.57 54.19 22.82
CA GLY A 156 -25.55 55.18 23.19
C GLY A 156 -26.07 56.37 24.01
N HIS A 157 -27.36 56.38 24.37
CA HIS A 157 -28.03 57.34 25.25
C HIS A 157 -28.78 56.67 26.41
N VAL A 158 -28.19 55.64 27.04
CA VAL A 158 -28.71 55.14 28.33
C VAL A 158 -27.67 55.37 29.44
N VAL A 159 -27.77 56.58 29.98
CA VAL A 159 -27.62 57.02 31.37
C VAL A 159 -26.47 56.43 32.22
N SER A 160 -25.58 57.34 32.65
CA SER A 160 -24.78 57.21 33.88
C SER A 160 -25.69 57.03 35.09
N GLY A 161 -26.04 55.78 35.42
CA GLY A 161 -26.71 55.42 36.66
C GLY A 161 -25.68 55.00 37.70
N GLY A 162 -25.31 55.91 38.59
CA GLY A 162 -24.53 55.59 39.78
C GLY A 162 -25.25 54.59 40.70
N ALA A 163 -24.46 53.83 41.47
CA ALA A 163 -24.88 52.97 42.59
C ALA A 163 -25.78 53.76 43.58
N TYR A 164 -26.60 53.17 44.47
CA TYR A 164 -26.33 52.16 45.49
C TYR A 164 -27.63 51.50 45.98
N GLY A 165 -27.57 50.21 46.31
CA GLY A 165 -28.63 49.52 47.06
C GLY A 165 -28.06 48.81 48.28
N GLN A 166 -27.81 49.54 49.36
CA GLN A 166 -27.80 48.95 50.71
C GLN A 166 -29.18 49.19 51.34
N GLY A 167 -29.96 48.13 51.47
CA GLY A 167 -31.21 48.12 52.26
C GLY A 167 -31.14 46.96 53.25
N LYS A 168 -30.95 47.29 54.54
CA LYS A 168 -30.91 46.35 55.66
C LYS A 168 -32.28 45.69 55.86
N ARG A 169 -32.25 44.41 56.25
CA ARG A 169 -33.40 43.66 56.77
C ARG A 169 -33.69 44.09 58.21
N SER A 170 -34.96 44.37 58.50
CA SER A 170 -35.61 44.29 59.81
C SER A 170 -37.01 43.76 59.59
#